data_AF-A0A822BKL9-F1
#
_entry.id   AF-A0A822BKL9-F1
#
_cell.length_a   1.000
_cell.length_b   1.000
_cell.length_c   1.000
_cell.angle_alpha   90.00
_cell.angle_beta   90.00
_cell.angle_gamma   90.00
#
_symmetry.space_group_name_H-M   'P 1'
#
loop_
_entity.id
_entity.type
_entity.pdbx_description
1 polymer ?
#
loop_
_entity_poly.entity_id
_entity_poly.type
_entity_poly.pdbx_seq_one_letter_code
_entity_poly.pdbx_strand_id
1 'polypeptide(L)'
;MKQAIIEEKLGVYKTRDWEKYTFFKDWIIFDARKQKLQIVYGMQANDLRMLIGGAKPIDQLTDPAQRDARAHIMNAFSMMNADGSEPRSIDFHSFRGKFTPEFDPRRFALKDSIYAQRLDLLAFLLRNVLYRFSTCLPQVNYCEFSVGCGDLSRPWVFAVLTTFSNDKKFNKFHYLVNQSFPWLKTNGFEKSIDYRFLAGFNRRISPISNACSADKSLDFLNEAPSYAIHLMLREFYQSKKQRETIIFTEQVKQLKKLEKASTNTEDFYHWVVGLDLLGDELGYPYCPFVAYEFLRFVRDARQANSAFGTRIHSGENVPFARPELPGYRLFAAHMYILYRCLAFLKEELGSNIRVGHGIAFDKLLSIKNY
;
A
#
# COMPACT_ATOMS: atom_id res chain seq x y z
N MET A 1 7.25 29.45 -13.73
CA MET A 1 6.37 29.79 -12.59
C MET A 1 6.06 28.58 -11.69
N LYS A 2 5.64 27.41 -12.23
CA LYS A 2 5.43 26.19 -11.42
C LYS A 2 6.68 25.62 -10.73
N GLN A 3 7.86 25.72 -11.36
CA GLN A 3 9.15 25.28 -10.78
C GLN A 3 9.50 26.06 -9.50
N ALA A 4 9.35 27.39 -9.55
CA ALA A 4 9.68 28.29 -8.44
C ALA A 4 8.79 28.06 -7.21
N ILE A 5 7.52 27.71 -7.41
CA ILE A 5 6.59 27.39 -6.32
C ILE A 5 6.94 26.04 -5.65
N ILE A 6 7.52 25.10 -6.41
CA ILE A 6 8.02 23.83 -5.87
C ILE A 6 9.30 24.06 -5.05
N GLU A 7 10.19 24.92 -5.53
CA GLU A 7 11.44 25.30 -4.84
C GLU A 7 11.17 25.98 -3.48
N GLU A 8 10.17 26.87 -3.43
CA GLU A 8 9.80 27.61 -2.21
C GLU A 8 9.12 26.71 -1.15
N LYS A 9 8.26 25.77 -1.56
CA LYS A 9 7.52 24.90 -0.63
C LYS A 9 8.33 23.72 -0.09
N LEU A 10 9.42 23.33 -0.76
CA LEU A 10 10.30 22.24 -0.32
C LEU A 10 11.45 22.73 0.58
N GLY A 11 11.52 24.02 0.93
CA GLY A 11 12.62 24.54 1.73
C GLY A 11 13.97 24.40 1.04
N VAL A 12 14.01 24.39 -0.30
CA VAL A 12 15.27 24.38 -1.05
C VAL A 12 15.82 25.80 -1.03
N TYR A 13 16.49 26.15 0.06
CA TYR A 13 17.18 27.43 0.21
C TYR A 13 18.21 27.58 -0.91
N LYS A 14 18.04 28.62 -1.74
CA LYS A 14 19.05 29.06 -2.72
C LYS A 14 20.23 29.71 -1.98
N THR A 15 21.10 28.90 -1.38
CA THR A 15 22.47 29.34 -1.06
C THR A 15 23.29 29.30 -2.35
N ARG A 16 24.06 30.36 -2.64
CA ARG A 16 24.72 30.67 -3.92
C ARG A 16 25.67 29.60 -4.54
N ASP A 17 25.85 28.42 -3.93
CA ASP A 17 26.84 27.41 -4.33
C ASP A 17 26.27 26.06 -4.82
N TRP A 18 24.95 25.90 -5.00
CA TRP A 18 24.36 24.60 -5.41
C TRP A 18 24.75 24.15 -6.83
N GLU A 19 25.24 25.06 -7.69
CA GLU A 19 25.79 24.70 -9.01
C GLU A 19 27.00 23.75 -8.91
N LYS A 20 27.71 23.74 -7.76
CA LYS A 20 28.81 22.78 -7.49
C LYS A 20 28.34 21.42 -6.97
N TYR A 21 27.08 21.29 -6.58
CA TYR A 21 26.52 20.08 -5.97
C TYR A 21 25.20 19.71 -6.64
N THR A 22 25.24 19.40 -7.93
CA THR A 22 24.14 18.73 -8.62
C THR A 22 24.11 17.26 -8.21
N PHE A 23 23.66 16.99 -6.97
CA PHE A 23 23.45 15.63 -6.48
C PHE A 23 22.40 14.87 -7.31
N PHE A 24 21.50 15.59 -8.00
CA PHE A 24 20.50 15.03 -8.87
C PHE A 24 20.91 15.15 -10.34
N LYS A 25 20.82 14.04 -11.07
CA LYS A 25 21.06 13.96 -12.52
C LYS A 25 20.30 12.79 -13.13
N ASP A 26 20.32 12.70 -14.45
CA ASP A 26 19.77 11.54 -15.16
C ASP A 26 20.68 10.32 -15.00
N TRP A 27 20.06 9.19 -14.72
CA TRP A 27 20.70 7.90 -14.53
C TRP A 27 20.00 6.83 -15.35
N ILE A 28 20.78 5.94 -15.95
CA ILE A 28 20.27 4.69 -16.49
C ILE A 28 20.26 3.69 -15.34
N ILE A 29 19.07 3.22 -14.98
CA ILE A 29 18.89 2.17 -13.96
C ILE A 29 18.28 0.93 -14.60
N PHE A 30 18.51 -0.22 -13.98
CA PHE A 30 17.71 -1.42 -14.22
C PHE A 30 16.59 -1.51 -13.20
N ASP A 31 15.34 -1.34 -13.64
CA ASP A 31 14.17 -1.60 -12.81
C ASP A 31 13.95 -3.11 -12.76
N ALA A 32 14.51 -3.76 -11.75
CA ALA A 32 14.39 -5.19 -11.48
C ALA A 32 12.93 -5.64 -11.30
N ARG A 33 12.05 -4.76 -10.80
CA ARG A 33 10.62 -5.06 -10.67
C ARG A 33 9.95 -5.16 -12.05
N LYS A 34 10.33 -4.32 -13.02
CA LYS A 34 9.78 -4.31 -14.38
C LYS A 34 10.65 -5.05 -15.42
N GLN A 35 11.85 -5.52 -15.05
CA GLN A 35 12.86 -6.14 -15.91
C GLN A 35 13.20 -5.30 -17.15
N LYS A 36 13.42 -3.98 -16.95
CA LYS A 36 13.76 -3.08 -18.05
C LYS A 36 14.70 -1.95 -17.61
N LEU A 37 15.54 -1.51 -18.55
CA LEU A 37 16.33 -0.30 -18.39
C LEU A 37 15.42 0.94 -18.48
N GLN A 38 15.69 1.93 -17.64
CA GLN A 38 14.94 3.19 -17.57
C GLN A 38 15.89 4.34 -17.31
N ILE A 39 15.59 5.50 -17.90
CA ILE A 39 16.22 6.76 -17.51
C ILE A 39 15.40 7.35 -16.37
N VAL A 40 16.05 7.68 -15.26
CA VAL A 40 15.44 8.31 -14.10
C VAL A 40 16.26 9.50 -13.65
N TYR A 41 15.60 10.55 -13.17
CA TYR A 41 16.25 11.70 -12.55
C TYR A 41 16.36 11.46 -11.04
N GLY A 42 17.58 11.45 -10.50
CA GLY A 42 17.82 11.03 -9.12
C GLY A 42 19.24 11.23 -8.61
N MET A 43 19.49 10.75 -7.40
CA MET A 43 20.77 10.82 -6.69
C MET A 43 21.35 9.42 -6.50
N GLN A 44 22.67 9.27 -6.56
CA GLN A 44 23.33 8.01 -6.23
C GLN A 44 23.26 7.70 -4.74
N ALA A 45 23.26 6.40 -4.39
CA ALA A 45 23.21 5.97 -2.99
C ALA A 45 24.41 6.47 -2.16
N ASN A 46 25.59 6.61 -2.77
CA ASN A 46 26.77 7.15 -2.09
C ASN A 46 26.63 8.63 -1.77
N ASP A 47 26.11 9.41 -2.72
CA ASP A 47 25.82 10.84 -2.50
C ASP A 47 24.79 11.02 -1.39
N LEU A 48 23.73 10.20 -1.39
CA LEU A 48 22.73 10.21 -0.32
C LEU A 48 23.35 9.87 1.04
N ARG A 49 24.26 8.88 1.09
CA ARG A 49 24.98 8.53 2.32
C ARG A 49 25.82 9.69 2.84
N MET A 50 26.51 10.43 1.97
CA MET A 50 27.25 11.61 2.37
C MET A 50 26.30 12.70 2.89
N LEU A 51 25.19 12.93 2.19
CA LEU A 51 24.19 13.93 2.56
C LEU A 51 23.58 13.68 3.95
N ILE A 52 23.41 12.42 4.36
CA ILE A 52 22.86 12.06 5.69
C ILE A 52 23.93 11.84 6.77
N GLY A 53 25.18 12.23 6.52
CA GLY A 53 26.28 12.11 7.49
C GLY A 53 26.80 10.69 7.70
N GLY A 54 26.60 9.80 6.73
CA GLY A 54 27.08 8.41 6.74
C GLY A 54 26.42 7.54 7.80
N ALA A 55 27.23 6.78 8.55
CA ALA A 55 26.77 5.84 9.57
C ALA A 55 26.80 6.42 11.01
N LYS A 56 27.24 7.68 11.19
CA LYS A 56 27.24 8.33 12.52
C LYS A 56 25.82 8.38 13.06
N PRO A 57 25.54 8.23 14.37
CA PRO A 57 24.24 8.52 14.99
C PRO A 57 23.77 9.98 14.75
N ILE A 58 22.45 10.25 14.76
CA ILE A 58 21.88 11.58 14.42
C ILE A 58 22.27 12.66 15.44
N ASP A 59 22.38 12.28 16.71
CA ASP A 59 22.87 13.09 17.84
C ASP A 59 24.36 13.44 17.74
N GLN A 60 25.11 12.71 16.91
CA GLN A 60 26.53 12.94 16.64
C GLN A 60 26.78 13.74 15.36
N LEU A 61 25.73 14.15 14.64
CA LEU A 61 25.85 15.00 13.46
C LEU A 61 25.93 16.47 13.89
N THR A 62 27.07 17.10 13.63
CA THR A 62 27.29 18.52 13.93
C THR A 62 26.74 19.44 12.85
N ASP A 63 26.58 18.94 11.63
CA ASP A 63 26.03 19.69 10.49
C ASP A 63 24.48 19.67 10.53
N PRO A 64 23.82 20.83 10.70
CA PRO A 64 22.35 20.92 10.66
C PRO A 64 21.74 20.35 9.36
N ALA A 65 22.37 20.56 8.21
CA ALA A 65 21.83 20.08 6.93
C ALA A 65 21.82 18.55 6.87
N GLN A 66 22.84 17.89 7.42
CA GLN A 66 22.89 16.43 7.51
C GLN A 66 21.83 15.87 8.46
N ARG A 67 21.56 16.56 9.58
CA ARG A 67 20.49 16.19 10.52
C ARG A 67 19.13 16.29 9.85
N ASP A 68 18.83 17.40 9.20
CA ASP A 68 17.54 17.62 8.52
C ASP A 68 17.34 16.63 7.37
N ALA A 69 18.37 16.44 6.53
CA ALA A 69 18.32 15.47 5.45
C ALA A 69 18.07 14.04 5.98
N ARG A 70 18.76 13.65 7.06
CA ARG A 70 18.52 12.36 7.70
C ARG A 70 17.12 12.26 8.28
N ALA A 71 16.63 13.28 8.98
CA ALA A 71 15.28 13.30 9.54
C ALA A 71 14.22 13.11 8.45
N HIS A 72 14.36 13.77 7.30
CA HIS A 72 13.49 13.58 6.15
C HIS A 72 13.54 12.16 5.58
N ILE A 73 14.73 11.59 5.43
CA ILE A 73 14.87 10.20 4.97
C ILE A 73 14.25 9.23 5.97
N MET A 74 14.50 9.40 7.27
CA MET A 74 13.87 8.58 8.32
C MET A 74 12.35 8.69 8.27
N ASN A 75 11.80 9.89 8.07
CA ASN A 75 10.36 10.13 7.91
C ASN A 75 9.76 9.49 6.64
N ALA A 76 10.55 9.27 5.59
CA ALA A 76 10.11 8.48 4.46
C ALA A 76 9.85 7.02 4.89
N PHE A 77 10.70 6.44 5.75
CA PHE A 77 10.60 5.05 6.17
C PHE A 77 9.65 4.83 7.35
N SER A 78 9.73 5.66 8.37
CA SER A 78 9.01 5.56 9.64
C SER A 78 8.25 6.86 9.94
N MET A 79 7.21 6.83 10.76
CA MET A 79 6.59 8.08 11.22
C MET A 79 7.45 8.61 12.36
N MET A 80 8.26 9.63 12.11
CA MET A 80 9.12 10.28 13.10
C MET A 80 8.61 11.70 13.35
N ASN A 81 9.15 12.37 14.36
CA ASN A 81 8.99 13.82 14.50
C ASN A 81 9.74 14.54 13.36
N ALA A 82 9.51 15.85 13.21
CA ALA A 82 10.13 16.65 12.15
C ALA A 82 11.69 16.61 12.19
N ASP A 83 12.26 16.45 13.39
CA ASP A 83 13.70 16.33 13.66
C ASP A 83 14.24 14.89 13.55
N GLY A 84 13.39 13.92 13.20
CA GLY A 84 13.75 12.51 13.09
C GLY A 84 13.76 11.74 14.41
N SER A 85 13.37 12.37 15.53
CA SER A 85 13.18 11.67 16.82
C SER A 85 11.93 10.79 16.82
N GLU A 86 11.91 9.77 17.69
CA GLU A 86 10.77 8.85 17.78
C GLU A 86 9.51 9.59 18.26
N PRO A 87 8.34 9.35 17.63
CA PRO A 87 7.10 9.96 18.08
C PRO A 87 6.68 9.32 19.40
N ARG A 88 6.12 10.12 20.30
CA ARG A 88 5.49 9.61 21.53
C ARG A 88 4.10 9.07 21.19
N SER A 89 3.54 8.27 22.09
CA SER A 89 2.16 7.74 21.98
C SER A 89 1.12 8.84 21.69
N ILE A 90 1.28 10.02 22.32
CA ILE A 90 0.39 11.18 22.11
C ILE A 90 0.51 11.80 20.72
N ASP A 91 1.67 11.69 20.08
CA ASP A 91 1.91 12.25 18.76
C ASP A 91 1.15 11.43 17.69
N PHE A 92 0.92 10.14 17.92
CA PHE A 92 0.07 9.31 17.04
C PHE A 92 -1.39 9.76 16.99
N HIS A 93 -1.93 10.30 18.08
CA HIS A 93 -3.27 10.90 18.07
C HIS A 93 -3.30 12.16 17.20
N SER A 94 -2.20 12.91 17.17
CA SER A 94 -2.08 14.12 16.35
C SER A 94 -2.00 13.83 14.86
N PHE A 95 -1.66 12.61 14.43
CA PHE A 95 -1.64 12.22 13.01
C PHE A 95 -2.99 11.73 12.48
N ARG A 96 -3.90 11.27 13.37
CA ARG A 96 -5.21 10.73 12.95
C ARG A 96 -6.04 11.80 12.23
N GLY A 97 -6.47 11.49 11.00
CA GLY A 97 -7.27 12.40 10.18
C GLY A 97 -6.50 13.59 9.59
N LYS A 98 -5.16 13.62 9.69
CA LYS A 98 -4.32 14.66 9.08
C LYS A 98 -3.58 14.20 7.82
N PHE A 99 -3.69 12.93 7.46
CA PHE A 99 -3.09 12.42 6.23
C PHE A 99 -3.89 12.93 5.04
N THR A 100 -3.21 13.63 4.14
CA THR A 100 -3.79 13.98 2.85
C THR A 100 -3.73 12.77 1.92
N PRO A 101 -4.53 12.71 0.85
CA PRO A 101 -4.45 11.65 -0.16
C PRO A 101 -3.07 11.46 -0.81
N GLU A 102 -2.20 12.47 -0.68
CA GLU A 102 -0.84 12.55 -1.18
C GLU A 102 0.19 12.08 -0.15
N PHE A 103 -0.20 11.88 1.11
CA PHE A 103 0.68 11.43 2.17
C PHE A 103 1.35 10.10 1.80
N ASP A 104 0.56 9.07 1.52
CA ASP A 104 1.07 7.75 1.17
C ASP A 104 1.87 7.79 -0.14
N PRO A 105 1.36 8.33 -1.28
CA PRO A 105 2.16 8.44 -2.51
C PRO A 105 3.52 9.12 -2.31
N ARG A 106 3.59 10.20 -1.51
CA ARG A 106 4.85 10.89 -1.23
C ARG A 106 5.79 10.05 -0.37
N ARG A 107 5.25 9.39 0.66
CA ARG A 107 6.03 8.52 1.54
C ARG A 107 6.58 7.29 0.81
N PHE A 108 5.81 6.75 -0.13
CA PHE A 108 6.24 5.61 -0.94
C PHE A 108 7.13 5.99 -2.12
N ALA A 109 7.19 7.25 -2.56
CA ALA A 109 7.99 7.66 -3.73
C ALA A 109 9.47 7.24 -3.63
N LEU A 110 10.11 7.49 -2.47
CA LEU A 110 11.50 7.08 -2.24
C LEU A 110 11.63 5.55 -2.15
N LYS A 111 10.71 4.91 -1.41
CA LYS A 111 10.69 3.46 -1.19
C LYS A 111 10.53 2.70 -2.51
N ASP A 112 9.58 3.10 -3.33
CA ASP A 112 9.28 2.47 -4.62
C ASP A 112 10.47 2.57 -5.57
N SER A 113 11.19 3.70 -5.57
CA SER A 113 12.42 3.85 -6.37
C SER A 113 13.51 2.86 -5.96
N ILE A 114 13.67 2.65 -4.66
CA ILE A 114 14.63 1.70 -4.10
C ILE A 114 14.18 0.26 -4.39
N TYR A 115 12.94 -0.09 -4.10
CA TYR A 115 12.38 -1.43 -4.29
C TYR A 115 12.29 -1.84 -5.76
N ALA A 116 12.10 -0.88 -6.67
CA ALA A 116 12.10 -1.15 -8.10
C ALA A 116 13.47 -1.66 -8.58
N GLN A 117 14.57 -1.20 -7.98
CA GLN A 117 15.93 -1.57 -8.37
C GLN A 117 16.49 -2.77 -7.59
N ARG A 118 16.02 -2.98 -6.36
CA ARG A 118 16.64 -3.87 -5.37
C ARG A 118 15.63 -4.83 -4.76
N LEU A 119 15.36 -5.94 -5.45
CA LEU A 119 14.46 -6.98 -4.94
C LEU A 119 15.02 -7.71 -3.72
N ASP A 120 16.34 -7.76 -3.58
CA ASP A 120 17.01 -8.25 -2.37
C ASP A 120 16.62 -7.48 -1.10
N LEU A 121 16.34 -6.18 -1.21
CA LEU A 121 15.83 -5.40 -0.08
C LEU A 121 14.42 -5.83 0.33
N LEU A 122 13.60 -6.32 -0.60
CA LEU A 122 12.28 -6.88 -0.27
C LEU A 122 12.43 -8.15 0.59
N ALA A 123 13.36 -9.03 0.26
CA ALA A 123 13.68 -10.20 1.09
C ALA A 123 14.20 -9.77 2.47
N PHE A 124 15.09 -8.78 2.53
CA PHE A 124 15.59 -8.26 3.81
C PHE A 124 14.47 -7.74 4.71
N LEU A 125 13.55 -6.94 4.15
CA LEU A 125 12.43 -6.37 4.89
C LEU A 125 11.46 -7.46 5.37
N LEU A 126 11.13 -8.43 4.51
CA LEU A 126 10.27 -9.54 4.87
C LEU A 126 10.87 -10.33 6.04
N ARG A 127 12.16 -10.68 5.96
CA ARG A 127 12.87 -11.36 7.04
C ARG A 127 12.85 -10.57 8.34
N ASN A 128 13.10 -9.27 8.28
CA ASN A 128 13.09 -8.41 9.47
C ASN A 128 11.72 -8.43 10.15
N VAL A 129 10.63 -8.38 9.39
CA VAL A 129 9.27 -8.46 9.94
C VAL A 129 8.97 -9.84 10.53
N LEU A 130 9.35 -10.91 9.83
CA LEU A 130 9.22 -12.28 10.35
C LEU A 130 10.02 -12.45 11.65
N TYR A 131 11.25 -11.93 11.72
CA TYR A 131 12.04 -11.96 12.96
C TYR A 131 11.31 -11.29 14.12
N ARG A 132 10.78 -10.08 13.89
CA ARG A 132 10.01 -9.35 14.90
C ARG A 132 8.79 -10.13 15.37
N PHE A 133 8.06 -10.76 14.46
CA PHE A 133 6.91 -11.59 14.79
C PHE A 133 7.29 -12.90 15.52
N SER A 134 8.49 -13.43 15.29
CA SER A 134 8.97 -14.65 15.98
C SER A 134 9.42 -14.36 17.41
N THR A 135 9.80 -13.11 17.67
CA THR A 135 10.36 -12.67 18.96
C THR A 135 9.37 -11.90 19.82
N CYS A 136 8.15 -11.63 19.32
CA CYS A 136 7.12 -11.00 20.13
C CYS A 136 6.50 -11.97 21.14
N LEU A 137 5.89 -11.43 22.20
CA LEU A 137 5.19 -12.19 23.23
C LEU A 137 3.72 -11.73 23.29
N PRO A 138 2.74 -12.63 23.00
CA PRO A 138 2.92 -14.00 22.51
C PRO A 138 3.50 -14.03 21.09
N GLN A 139 4.15 -15.14 20.74
CA GLN A 139 4.72 -15.34 19.40
C GLN A 139 3.61 -15.39 18.35
N VAL A 140 3.84 -14.71 17.22
CA VAL A 140 2.95 -14.79 16.06
C VAL A 140 3.33 -16.01 15.23
N ASN A 141 2.42 -16.97 15.12
CA ASN A 141 2.63 -18.20 14.36
C ASN A 141 2.11 -18.10 12.91
N TYR A 142 1.24 -17.12 12.64
CA TYR A 142 0.67 -16.91 11.31
C TYR A 142 0.52 -15.42 11.00
N CYS A 143 0.90 -15.00 9.79
CA CYS A 143 0.65 -13.64 9.33
C CYS A 143 0.35 -13.54 7.83
N GLU A 144 -0.49 -12.58 7.45
CA GLU A 144 -0.80 -12.27 6.06
C GLU A 144 -0.24 -10.89 5.70
N PHE A 145 0.50 -10.80 4.60
CA PHE A 145 1.05 -9.56 4.07
C PHE A 145 0.25 -9.08 2.86
N SER A 146 -0.21 -7.83 2.91
CA SER A 146 -0.79 -7.16 1.76
C SER A 146 0.31 -6.76 0.78
N VAL A 147 0.30 -7.35 -0.41
CA VAL A 147 1.29 -7.08 -1.46
C VAL A 147 0.55 -6.62 -2.71
N GLY A 148 0.99 -5.54 -3.33
CA GLY A 148 0.35 -5.02 -4.55
C GLY A 148 0.20 -6.11 -5.61
N CYS A 149 -1.00 -6.26 -6.18
CA CYS A 149 -1.31 -7.36 -7.10
C CYS A 149 -0.33 -7.46 -8.28
N GLY A 150 0.22 -6.33 -8.73
CA GLY A 150 1.21 -6.28 -9.79
C GLY A 150 2.52 -6.99 -9.45
N ASP A 151 2.91 -7.08 -8.17
CA ASP A 151 4.09 -7.82 -7.72
C ASP A 151 3.82 -9.31 -7.61
N LEU A 152 2.67 -9.69 -7.07
CA LEU A 152 2.25 -11.09 -7.07
C LEU A 152 2.05 -11.63 -8.49
N SER A 153 1.78 -10.74 -9.45
CA SER A 153 1.67 -11.10 -10.88
C SER A 153 3.03 -11.28 -11.58
N ARG A 154 4.16 -10.99 -10.92
CA ARG A 154 5.50 -11.04 -11.51
C ARG A 154 6.26 -12.23 -10.94
N PRO A 155 6.58 -13.27 -11.73
CA PRO A 155 7.22 -14.49 -11.21
C PRO A 155 8.52 -14.24 -10.45
N TRP A 156 9.37 -13.31 -10.91
CA TRP A 156 10.64 -12.99 -10.25
C TRP A 156 10.48 -12.23 -8.92
N VAL A 157 9.42 -11.40 -8.77
CA VAL A 157 9.13 -10.75 -7.48
C VAL A 157 8.48 -11.75 -6.53
N PHE A 158 7.58 -12.57 -7.06
CA PHE A 158 6.92 -13.64 -6.30
C PHE A 158 7.94 -14.64 -5.72
N ALA A 159 8.94 -15.06 -6.50
CA ALA A 159 10.02 -15.92 -6.01
C ALA A 159 10.81 -15.33 -4.82
N VAL A 160 11.03 -14.01 -4.83
CA VAL A 160 11.68 -13.29 -3.72
C VAL A 160 10.78 -13.29 -2.48
N LEU A 161 9.48 -13.07 -2.65
CA LEU A 161 8.51 -13.06 -1.57
C LEU A 161 8.33 -14.43 -0.90
N THR A 162 8.46 -15.53 -1.65
CA THR A 162 8.34 -16.90 -1.12
C THR A 162 9.66 -17.50 -0.62
N THR A 163 10.73 -16.71 -0.59
CA THR A 163 12.10 -17.18 -0.31
C THR A 163 12.29 -17.77 1.09
N PHE A 164 11.53 -17.31 2.10
CA PHE A 164 11.67 -17.80 3.48
C PHE A 164 10.66 -18.91 3.82
N SER A 165 10.09 -19.54 2.79
CA SER A 165 9.22 -20.70 2.99
C SER A 165 9.94 -21.86 3.66
N ASN A 166 9.17 -22.64 4.42
CA ASN A 166 9.56 -23.99 4.83
C ASN A 166 9.55 -24.99 3.66
N ASP A 167 8.89 -24.66 2.55
CA ASP A 167 8.82 -25.52 1.38
C ASP A 167 10.14 -25.50 0.58
N LYS A 168 10.74 -26.68 0.47
CA LYS A 168 12.01 -26.91 -0.22
C LYS A 168 11.98 -26.48 -1.69
N LYS A 169 10.80 -26.44 -2.34
CA LYS A 169 10.65 -25.98 -3.72
C LYS A 169 11.09 -24.52 -3.92
N PHE A 170 10.91 -23.66 -2.91
CA PHE A 170 11.16 -22.23 -3.00
C PHE A 170 12.56 -21.80 -2.49
N ASN A 171 13.39 -22.76 -2.04
CA ASN A 171 14.71 -22.48 -1.46
C ASN A 171 15.81 -22.04 -2.46
N LYS A 172 15.54 -22.03 -3.77
CA LYS A 172 16.57 -21.66 -4.77
C LYS A 172 17.03 -20.21 -4.60
N PHE A 173 16.11 -19.30 -4.27
CA PHE A 173 16.43 -17.90 -4.01
C PHE A 173 17.04 -17.69 -2.62
N HIS A 174 16.68 -18.54 -1.65
CA HIS A 174 17.22 -18.51 -0.29
C HIS A 174 18.75 -18.70 -0.30
N TYR A 175 19.26 -19.57 -1.18
CA TYR A 175 20.69 -19.72 -1.38
C TYR A 175 21.36 -18.45 -1.90
N LEU A 176 20.79 -17.82 -2.94
CA LEU A 176 21.33 -16.58 -3.52
C LEU A 176 21.30 -15.41 -2.54
N VAL A 177 20.23 -15.29 -1.74
CA VAL A 177 20.13 -14.27 -0.68
C VAL A 177 21.18 -14.52 0.39
N ASN A 178 21.36 -15.76 0.86
CA ASN A 178 22.39 -16.08 1.85
C ASN A 178 23.82 -15.91 1.33
N GLN A 179 24.07 -16.14 0.03
CA GLN A 179 25.38 -15.86 -0.57
C GLN A 179 25.64 -14.36 -0.72
N SER A 180 24.64 -13.61 -1.20
CA SER A 180 24.75 -12.17 -1.43
C SER A 180 24.83 -11.40 -0.11
N PHE A 181 24.26 -11.97 0.96
CA PHE A 181 24.21 -11.38 2.29
C PHE A 181 24.51 -12.45 3.36
N PRO A 182 25.79 -12.83 3.56
CA PRO A 182 26.17 -13.88 4.51
C PRO A 182 25.80 -13.59 5.97
N TRP A 183 25.70 -12.30 6.33
CA TRP A 183 25.19 -11.87 7.64
C TRP A 183 23.68 -12.07 7.78
N LEU A 184 22.98 -12.44 6.70
CA LEU A 184 21.58 -12.86 6.73
C LEU A 184 21.38 -14.35 6.97
N LYS A 185 22.42 -15.11 7.32
CA LYS A 185 22.29 -16.53 7.70
C LYS A 185 21.08 -16.72 8.63
N THR A 186 20.20 -17.63 8.20
CA THR A 186 18.93 -17.90 8.87
C THR A 186 19.20 -18.69 10.14
N ASN A 187 18.82 -18.13 11.30
CA ASN A 187 18.90 -18.83 12.59
C ASN A 187 17.71 -19.80 12.79
N GLY A 188 16.96 -20.09 11.72
CA GLY A 188 15.82 -20.99 11.73
C GLY A 188 14.52 -20.37 12.26
N PHE A 189 14.54 -19.13 12.77
CA PHE A 189 13.33 -18.47 13.28
C PHE A 189 12.29 -18.25 12.18
N GLU A 190 12.72 -18.08 10.92
CA GLU A 190 11.83 -17.89 9.78
C GLU A 190 10.88 -19.10 9.62
N LYS A 191 11.32 -20.28 10.07
CA LYS A 191 10.53 -21.51 10.02
C LYS A 191 9.41 -21.57 11.04
N SER A 192 9.44 -20.71 12.06
CA SER A 192 8.46 -20.68 13.15
C SER A 192 7.19 -19.90 12.80
N ILE A 193 7.18 -19.16 11.68
CA ILE A 193 6.04 -18.34 11.27
C ILE A 193 5.56 -18.79 9.91
N ASP A 194 4.29 -19.16 9.84
CA ASP A 194 3.62 -19.38 8.59
C ASP A 194 3.15 -18.04 8.01
N TYR A 195 3.58 -17.69 6.80
CA TYR A 195 3.19 -16.41 6.21
C TYR A 195 2.61 -16.55 4.81
N ARG A 196 1.62 -15.70 4.51
CA ARG A 196 0.87 -15.71 3.26
C ARG A 196 0.66 -14.29 2.74
N PHE A 197 0.11 -14.20 1.53
CA PHE A 197 -0.08 -12.93 0.85
C PHE A 197 -1.55 -12.66 0.53
N LEU A 198 -1.93 -11.39 0.66
CA LEU A 198 -3.17 -10.87 0.09
C LEU A 198 -2.82 -10.00 -1.10
N ALA A 199 -3.49 -10.23 -2.23
CA ALA A 199 -3.34 -9.41 -3.42
C ALA A 199 -4.00 -8.06 -3.20
N GLY A 200 -3.16 -7.04 -2.98
CA GLY A 200 -3.53 -5.67 -2.74
C GLY A 200 -3.98 -4.95 -4.01
N PHE A 201 -5.20 -4.44 -4.01
CA PHE A 201 -5.76 -3.59 -5.05
C PHE A 201 -5.95 -2.18 -4.51
N ASN A 202 -5.55 -1.19 -5.31
CA ASN A 202 -5.81 0.21 -4.99
C ASN A 202 -7.26 0.57 -5.37
N ARG A 203 -7.97 1.24 -4.47
CA ARG A 203 -9.37 1.67 -4.68
C ARG A 203 -9.55 2.86 -5.63
N ARG A 204 -8.48 3.56 -6.02
CA ARG A 204 -8.54 4.72 -6.92
C ARG A 204 -9.10 4.31 -8.28
N ILE A 205 -10.17 4.95 -8.71
CA ILE A 205 -10.85 4.63 -9.95
C ILE A 205 -10.47 5.63 -11.05
N SER A 206 -9.99 5.14 -12.20
CA SER A 206 -9.55 5.97 -13.33
C SER A 206 -10.66 6.69 -14.13
N PRO A 207 -11.89 6.17 -14.35
CA PRO A 207 -12.82 6.78 -15.30
C PRO A 207 -13.63 7.99 -14.79
N ILE A 208 -13.65 8.29 -13.48
CA ILE A 208 -14.46 9.42 -12.97
C ILE A 208 -13.79 10.78 -13.22
N SER A 209 -12.50 10.84 -13.57
CA SER A 209 -12.03 11.78 -14.59
C SER A 209 -10.60 11.47 -15.03
N ASN A 210 -10.31 11.78 -16.30
CA ASN A 210 -8.95 11.96 -16.78
C ASN A 210 -8.28 13.07 -15.93
N ALA A 211 -7.48 12.66 -14.94
CA ALA A 211 -6.80 13.52 -13.95
C ALA A 211 -7.69 14.12 -12.84
N CYS A 212 -8.52 13.30 -12.19
CA CYS A 212 -9.13 13.69 -10.90
C CYS A 212 -8.06 13.57 -9.81
N SER A 213 -7.56 14.69 -9.30
CA SER A 213 -6.93 14.71 -7.98
C SER A 213 -7.92 14.19 -6.94
N ALA A 214 -7.41 13.72 -5.80
CA ALA A 214 -8.28 13.27 -4.71
C ALA A 214 -9.27 14.36 -4.26
N ASP A 215 -8.87 15.64 -4.34
CA ASP A 215 -9.73 16.80 -4.11
C ASP A 215 -10.97 16.78 -5.01
N LYS A 216 -10.82 16.53 -6.30
CA LYS A 216 -11.97 16.48 -7.22
C LYS A 216 -12.87 15.27 -6.96
N SER A 217 -12.30 14.14 -6.53
CA SER A 217 -13.08 12.98 -6.11
C SER A 217 -13.86 13.25 -4.82
N LEU A 218 -13.29 14.02 -3.90
CA LEU A 218 -13.96 14.53 -2.71
C LEU A 218 -15.10 15.49 -3.09
N ASP A 219 -14.84 16.47 -3.95
CA ASP A 219 -15.82 17.45 -4.43
C ASP A 219 -17.00 16.73 -5.10
N PHE A 220 -16.73 15.76 -5.97
CA PHE A 220 -17.76 14.94 -6.60
C PHE A 220 -18.67 14.23 -5.59
N LEU A 221 -18.08 13.61 -4.57
CA LEU A 221 -18.86 12.91 -3.54
C LEU A 221 -19.69 13.88 -2.69
N ASN A 222 -19.19 15.10 -2.48
CA ASN A 222 -19.87 16.14 -1.72
C ASN A 222 -21.01 16.80 -2.53
N GLU A 223 -20.78 17.12 -3.80
CA GLU A 223 -21.72 17.82 -4.68
C GLU A 223 -22.80 16.89 -5.23
N ALA A 224 -22.46 15.63 -5.54
CA ALA A 224 -23.36 14.68 -6.19
C ALA A 224 -23.43 13.30 -5.48
N PRO A 225 -23.71 13.25 -4.16
CA PRO A 225 -23.70 12.00 -3.40
C PRO A 225 -24.69 10.95 -3.93
N SER A 226 -25.89 11.37 -4.34
CA SER A 226 -26.90 10.48 -4.92
C SER A 226 -26.40 9.84 -6.23
N TYR A 227 -25.64 10.57 -7.03
CA TYR A 227 -25.06 10.05 -8.28
C TYR A 227 -23.89 9.11 -8.00
N ALA A 228 -23.04 9.42 -7.03
CA ALA A 228 -21.99 8.51 -6.55
C ALA A 228 -22.58 7.17 -6.06
N ILE A 229 -23.65 7.22 -5.27
CA ILE A 229 -24.41 6.04 -4.84
C ILE A 229 -24.97 5.29 -6.04
N HIS A 230 -25.59 6.01 -6.99
CA HIS A 230 -26.16 5.40 -8.19
C HIS A 230 -25.10 4.66 -9.03
N LEU A 231 -23.90 5.23 -9.20
CA LEU A 231 -22.79 4.55 -9.89
C LEU A 231 -22.46 3.21 -9.23
N MET A 232 -22.39 3.18 -7.90
CA MET A 232 -22.15 1.93 -7.17
C MET A 232 -23.30 0.93 -7.34
N LEU A 233 -24.55 1.37 -7.22
CA LEU A 233 -25.70 0.48 -7.42
C LEU A 233 -25.77 -0.08 -8.84
N ARG A 234 -25.35 0.70 -9.83
CA ARG A 234 -25.24 0.26 -11.22
C ARG A 234 -24.21 -0.86 -11.37
N GLU A 235 -23.07 -0.79 -10.70
CA GLU A 235 -22.08 -1.89 -10.68
C GLU A 235 -22.64 -3.17 -10.07
N PHE A 236 -23.44 -3.09 -9.00
CA PHE A 236 -24.13 -4.28 -8.47
C PHE A 236 -25.07 -4.90 -9.50
N TYR A 237 -25.83 -4.07 -10.22
CA TYR A 237 -26.70 -4.54 -11.29
C TYR A 237 -25.91 -5.21 -12.42
N GLN A 238 -24.80 -4.61 -12.87
CA GLN A 238 -23.94 -5.22 -13.89
C GLN A 238 -23.38 -6.56 -13.42
N SER A 239 -22.91 -6.61 -12.17
CA SER A 239 -22.35 -7.81 -11.57
C SER A 239 -23.35 -8.96 -11.50
N LYS A 240 -24.58 -8.71 -11.02
CA LYS A 240 -25.67 -9.71 -11.00
C LYS A 240 -26.08 -10.19 -12.40
N LYS A 241 -25.87 -9.36 -13.44
CA LYS A 241 -26.10 -9.72 -14.84
C LYS A 241 -24.86 -10.31 -15.52
N GLN A 242 -23.78 -10.57 -14.77
CA GLN A 242 -22.50 -11.10 -15.27
C GLN A 242 -21.91 -10.24 -16.40
N ARG A 243 -22.07 -8.93 -16.29
CA ARG A 243 -21.56 -7.95 -17.26
C ARG A 243 -20.28 -7.30 -16.74
N GLU A 244 -19.47 -6.83 -17.69
CA GLU A 244 -18.24 -6.11 -17.38
C GLU A 244 -18.51 -4.86 -16.53
N THR A 245 -17.57 -4.55 -15.64
CA THR A 245 -17.61 -3.33 -14.84
C THR A 245 -17.54 -2.07 -15.72
N ILE A 246 -18.21 -0.99 -15.29
CA ILE A 246 -18.16 0.30 -15.96
C ILE A 246 -17.01 1.14 -15.37
N ILE A 247 -16.87 1.14 -14.05
CA ILE A 247 -15.93 2.04 -13.37
C ILE A 247 -14.61 1.34 -12.98
N PHE A 248 -14.59 0.03 -12.74
CA PHE A 248 -13.40 -0.68 -12.21
C PHE A 248 -12.47 -1.27 -13.27
N THR A 249 -12.40 -0.66 -14.46
CA THR A 249 -11.68 -1.23 -15.63
C THR A 249 -10.19 -1.45 -15.37
N GLU A 250 -9.51 -0.54 -14.68
CA GLU A 250 -8.09 -0.68 -14.35
C GLU A 250 -7.84 -1.78 -13.30
N GLN A 251 -8.71 -1.89 -12.29
CA GLN A 251 -8.64 -2.97 -11.31
C GLN A 251 -8.88 -4.33 -11.95
N VAL A 252 -9.83 -4.44 -12.88
CA VAL A 252 -10.05 -5.67 -13.65
C VAL A 252 -8.85 -6.01 -14.54
N LYS A 253 -8.20 -5.02 -15.17
CA LYS A 253 -6.93 -5.26 -15.91
C LYS A 253 -5.84 -5.81 -14.99
N GLN A 254 -5.75 -5.31 -13.76
CA GLN A 254 -4.83 -5.83 -12.76
C GLN A 254 -5.19 -7.25 -12.32
N LEU A 255 -6.48 -7.55 -12.12
CA LEU A 255 -6.96 -8.88 -11.77
C LEU A 255 -6.62 -9.91 -12.86
N LYS A 256 -6.83 -9.57 -14.13
CA LYS A 256 -6.47 -10.44 -15.27
C LYS A 256 -4.97 -10.80 -15.29
N LYS A 257 -4.09 -9.89 -14.87
CA LYS A 257 -2.65 -10.19 -14.72
C LYS A 257 -2.39 -11.17 -13.58
N LEU A 258 -3.11 -11.03 -12.47
CA LEU A 258 -3.02 -11.93 -11.33
C LEU A 258 -3.54 -13.33 -11.68
N GLU A 259 -4.67 -13.42 -12.38
CA GLU A 259 -5.24 -14.68 -12.90
C GLU A 259 -4.29 -15.37 -13.88
N LYS A 260 -3.62 -14.62 -14.75
CA LYS A 260 -2.54 -15.18 -15.58
C LYS A 260 -1.36 -15.68 -14.74
N ALA A 261 -1.00 -15.00 -13.66
CA ALA A 261 0.09 -15.45 -12.80
C ALA A 261 -0.29 -16.71 -12.01
N SER A 262 -1.54 -16.85 -11.59
CA SER A 262 -2.02 -18.01 -10.84
C SER A 262 -2.04 -19.28 -11.67
N THR A 263 -2.29 -19.19 -12.98
CA THR A 263 -2.22 -20.35 -13.89
C THR A 263 -0.79 -20.78 -14.22
N ASN A 264 0.17 -19.85 -14.16
CA ASN A 264 1.58 -20.11 -14.50
C ASN A 264 2.47 -20.45 -13.30
N THR A 265 1.92 -20.41 -12.09
CA THR A 265 2.69 -20.59 -10.84
C THR A 265 2.09 -21.74 -10.05
N GLU A 266 2.86 -22.84 -9.93
CA GLU A 266 2.50 -23.94 -9.03
C GLU A 266 2.34 -23.41 -7.60
N ASP A 267 1.36 -23.93 -6.87
CA ASP A 267 1.09 -23.54 -5.48
C ASP A 267 0.75 -22.04 -5.31
N PHE A 268 0.29 -21.33 -6.36
CA PHE A 268 -0.07 -19.92 -6.26
C PHE A 268 -1.08 -19.64 -5.14
N TYR A 269 -2.18 -20.41 -5.09
CA TYR A 269 -3.24 -20.26 -4.09
C TYR A 269 -2.86 -20.79 -2.71
N HIS A 270 -1.74 -21.51 -2.60
CA HIS A 270 -1.14 -21.81 -1.30
C HIS A 270 -0.55 -20.54 -0.70
N TRP A 271 0.10 -19.70 -1.51
CA TRP A 271 0.78 -18.48 -1.09
C TRP A 271 -0.12 -17.25 -1.05
N VAL A 272 -0.92 -17.04 -2.09
CA VAL A 272 -1.87 -15.93 -2.21
C VAL A 272 -3.22 -16.45 -1.73
N VAL A 273 -3.60 -16.05 -0.53
CA VAL A 273 -4.76 -16.59 0.21
C VAL A 273 -5.95 -15.64 0.23
N GLY A 274 -5.87 -14.53 -0.50
CA GLY A 274 -6.99 -13.61 -0.59
C GLY A 274 -6.71 -12.34 -1.36
N LEU A 275 -7.73 -11.50 -1.41
CA LEU A 275 -7.67 -10.14 -1.94
C LEU A 275 -7.69 -9.13 -0.80
N ASP A 276 -7.03 -7.99 -0.99
CA ASP A 276 -7.07 -6.88 -0.05
C ASP A 276 -7.34 -5.56 -0.77
N LEU A 277 -8.41 -4.86 -0.37
CA LEU A 277 -8.70 -3.51 -0.88
C LEU A 277 -8.06 -2.48 0.03
N LEU A 278 -7.07 -1.78 -0.51
CA LEU A 278 -6.23 -0.83 0.23
C LEU A 278 -6.16 0.54 -0.47
N GLY A 279 -5.51 1.48 0.22
CA GLY A 279 -5.34 2.86 -0.22
C GLY A 279 -6.35 3.81 0.42
N ASP A 280 -6.06 5.12 0.30
CA ASP A 280 -6.84 6.17 0.92
C ASP A 280 -8.31 6.12 0.50
N GLU A 281 -9.19 6.16 1.50
CA GLU A 281 -10.63 6.09 1.33
C GLU A 281 -11.22 7.44 0.97
N LEU A 282 -10.59 8.53 1.39
CA LEU A 282 -11.14 9.86 1.23
C LEU A 282 -11.31 10.18 -0.27
N GLY A 283 -12.57 10.41 -0.70
CA GLY A 283 -12.92 10.60 -2.10
C GLY A 283 -13.06 9.31 -2.93
N TYR A 284 -12.71 8.14 -2.39
CA TYR A 284 -12.78 6.85 -3.09
C TYR A 284 -13.59 5.82 -2.26
N PRO A 285 -14.93 5.98 -2.17
CA PRO A 285 -15.79 5.12 -1.35
C PRO A 285 -16.04 3.73 -1.93
N TYR A 286 -15.62 3.49 -3.17
CA TYR A 286 -16.03 2.35 -3.96
C TYR A 286 -15.16 1.11 -3.72
N CYS A 287 -15.75 -0.07 -3.93
CA CYS A 287 -15.07 -1.36 -3.79
C CYS A 287 -15.08 -2.12 -5.13
N PRO A 288 -13.93 -2.30 -5.80
CA PRO A 288 -13.86 -3.03 -7.07
C PRO A 288 -14.25 -4.51 -6.95
N PHE A 289 -14.21 -5.08 -5.75
CA PHE A 289 -14.49 -6.51 -5.55
C PHE A 289 -15.96 -6.89 -5.82
N VAL A 290 -16.84 -5.91 -5.92
CA VAL A 290 -18.25 -6.10 -6.27
C VAL A 290 -18.44 -6.39 -7.76
N ALA A 291 -17.44 -6.10 -8.60
CA ALA A 291 -17.49 -6.40 -10.02
C ALA A 291 -17.51 -7.92 -10.26
N TYR A 292 -18.20 -8.34 -11.33
CA TYR A 292 -18.40 -9.75 -11.64
C TYR A 292 -17.08 -10.53 -11.75
N GLU A 293 -16.07 -9.93 -12.36
CA GLU A 293 -14.77 -10.54 -12.58
C GLU A 293 -14.07 -10.89 -11.26
N PHE A 294 -14.18 -10.02 -10.25
CA PHE A 294 -13.64 -10.27 -8.92
C PHE A 294 -14.41 -11.36 -8.18
N LEU A 295 -15.75 -11.34 -8.25
CA LEU A 295 -16.57 -12.38 -7.66
C LEU A 295 -16.26 -13.76 -8.25
N ARG A 296 -16.17 -13.84 -9.58
CA ARG A 296 -15.79 -15.05 -10.32
C ARG A 296 -14.41 -15.53 -9.86
N PHE A 297 -13.41 -14.65 -9.89
CA PHE A 297 -12.05 -14.99 -9.48
C PHE A 297 -11.99 -15.55 -8.05
N VAL A 298 -12.71 -14.94 -7.09
CA VAL A 298 -12.74 -15.44 -5.71
C VAL A 298 -13.40 -16.82 -5.62
N ARG A 299 -14.50 -17.06 -6.36
CA ARG A 299 -15.18 -18.36 -6.41
C ARG A 299 -14.25 -19.44 -7.00
N ASP A 300 -13.54 -19.13 -8.08
CA ASP A 300 -12.58 -20.03 -8.71
C ASP A 300 -11.38 -20.31 -7.79
N ALA A 301 -10.83 -19.27 -7.16
CA ALA A 301 -9.75 -19.40 -6.19
C ALA A 301 -10.13 -20.29 -5.01
N ARG A 302 -11.42 -20.29 -4.61
CA ARG A 302 -11.94 -21.15 -3.53
C ARG A 302 -12.01 -22.63 -3.89
N GLN A 303 -12.05 -22.97 -5.16
CA GLN A 303 -11.94 -24.36 -5.60
C GLN A 303 -10.53 -24.91 -5.32
N ALA A 304 -9.50 -24.05 -5.41
CA ALA A 304 -8.11 -24.40 -5.11
C ALA A 304 -7.75 -24.22 -3.62
N ASN A 305 -8.32 -23.22 -2.96
CA ASN A 305 -8.12 -22.91 -1.55
C ASN A 305 -9.43 -22.45 -0.92
N SER A 306 -10.13 -23.35 -0.23
CA SER A 306 -11.45 -23.07 0.37
C SER A 306 -11.43 -21.92 1.39
N ALA A 307 -10.27 -21.57 1.94
CA ALA A 307 -10.07 -20.44 2.84
C ALA A 307 -9.78 -19.11 2.12
N PHE A 308 -9.78 -19.07 0.78
CA PHE A 308 -9.46 -17.86 0.03
C PHE A 308 -10.41 -16.71 0.38
N GLY A 309 -9.84 -15.65 0.97
CA GLY A 309 -10.57 -14.59 1.65
C GLY A 309 -10.58 -13.25 0.92
N THR A 310 -11.38 -12.34 1.45
CA THR A 310 -11.42 -10.94 1.00
C THR A 310 -11.29 -10.04 2.21
N ARG A 311 -10.36 -9.08 2.15
CA ARG A 311 -10.17 -8.03 3.14
C ARG A 311 -10.46 -6.67 2.51
N ILE A 312 -11.15 -5.80 3.24
CA ILE A 312 -11.49 -4.45 2.81
C ILE A 312 -11.10 -3.48 3.92
N HIS A 313 -10.17 -2.57 3.65
CA HIS A 313 -9.95 -1.42 4.53
C HIS A 313 -11.21 -0.55 4.51
N SER A 314 -11.73 -0.20 5.69
CA SER A 314 -12.96 0.58 5.77
C SER A 314 -12.96 1.58 6.92
N GLY A 315 -13.23 2.84 6.59
CA GLY A 315 -13.39 3.93 7.55
C GLY A 315 -12.10 4.45 8.18
N GLU A 316 -10.92 4.22 7.59
CA GLU A 316 -9.63 4.59 8.20
C GLU A 316 -9.36 6.10 8.19
N ASN A 317 -9.62 6.79 7.07
CA ASN A 317 -9.34 8.22 6.88
C ASN A 317 -10.59 9.07 6.57
N VAL A 318 -11.78 8.54 6.85
CA VAL A 318 -13.02 9.28 6.61
C VAL A 318 -13.33 10.09 7.88
N PRO A 319 -13.21 11.43 7.86
CA PRO A 319 -13.48 12.24 9.05
C PRO A 319 -14.95 12.08 9.43
N PHE A 320 -15.20 11.70 10.67
CA PHE A 320 -16.54 11.75 11.23
C PHE A 320 -16.99 13.21 11.29
N ALA A 321 -18.11 13.51 10.64
CA ALA A 321 -18.78 14.79 10.73
C ALA A 321 -20.12 14.59 11.45
N ARG A 322 -20.53 15.55 12.28
CA ARG A 322 -21.86 15.52 12.90
C ARG A 322 -22.93 15.92 11.87
N PRO A 323 -24.18 15.45 12.00
CA PRO A 323 -25.25 15.72 11.03
C PRO A 323 -25.46 17.19 10.66
N GLU A 324 -25.17 18.11 11.57
CA GLU A 324 -25.35 19.55 11.39
C GLU A 324 -24.21 20.19 10.58
N LEU A 325 -23.08 19.49 10.39
CA LEU A 325 -21.92 20.02 9.69
C LEU A 325 -21.98 19.69 8.19
N PRO A 326 -21.50 20.60 7.31
CA PRO A 326 -21.50 20.38 5.85
C PRO A 326 -20.83 19.06 5.42
N GLY A 327 -19.77 18.65 6.12
CA GLY A 327 -19.03 17.41 5.83
C GLY A 327 -19.81 16.11 6.10
N TYR A 328 -20.98 16.17 6.76
CA TYR A 328 -21.76 14.97 7.05
C TYR A 328 -22.26 14.27 5.80
N ARG A 329 -22.63 15.03 4.76
CA ARG A 329 -23.12 14.45 3.50
C ARG A 329 -22.09 13.53 2.87
N LEU A 330 -20.84 13.98 2.85
CA LEU A 330 -19.72 13.20 2.34
C LEU A 330 -19.50 11.94 3.18
N PHE A 331 -19.45 12.09 4.50
CA PHE A 331 -19.30 10.96 5.42
C PHE A 331 -20.44 9.93 5.25
N ALA A 332 -21.70 10.39 5.23
CA ALA A 332 -22.87 9.54 5.10
C ALA A 332 -22.90 8.81 3.76
N ALA A 333 -22.61 9.50 2.64
CA ALA A 333 -22.56 8.88 1.32
C ALA A 333 -21.43 7.83 1.25
N HIS A 334 -20.25 8.15 1.78
CA HIS A 334 -19.11 7.24 1.85
C HIS A 334 -19.45 5.96 2.61
N MET A 335 -19.96 6.12 3.83
CA MET A 335 -20.32 4.99 4.70
C MET A 335 -21.47 4.17 4.13
N TYR A 336 -22.44 4.82 3.47
CA TYR A 336 -23.52 4.13 2.78
C TYR A 336 -22.99 3.24 1.64
N ILE A 337 -22.15 3.79 0.76
CA ILE A 337 -21.54 3.04 -0.35
C ILE A 337 -20.75 1.83 0.18
N LEU A 338 -19.91 2.03 1.20
CA LEU A 338 -19.14 0.95 1.81
C LEU A 338 -20.04 -0.13 2.43
N TYR A 339 -21.04 0.26 3.22
CA TYR A 339 -21.99 -0.67 3.82
C TYR A 339 -22.70 -1.50 2.75
N ARG A 340 -23.16 -0.85 1.67
CA ARG A 340 -23.80 -1.54 0.54
C ARG A 340 -22.85 -2.49 -0.17
N CYS A 341 -21.57 -2.12 -0.36
CA CYS A 341 -20.56 -3.02 -0.92
C CYS A 341 -20.36 -4.26 -0.05
N LEU A 342 -20.23 -4.08 1.28
CA LEU A 342 -20.05 -5.20 2.22
C LEU A 342 -21.27 -6.13 2.22
N ALA A 343 -22.48 -5.57 2.23
CA ALA A 343 -23.72 -6.35 2.17
C ALA A 343 -23.80 -7.16 0.86
N PHE A 344 -23.53 -6.53 -0.28
CA PHE A 344 -23.53 -7.17 -1.58
C PHE A 344 -22.50 -8.30 -1.66
N LEU A 345 -21.26 -8.07 -1.22
CA LEU A 345 -20.22 -9.08 -1.22
C LEU A 345 -20.55 -10.25 -0.29
N LYS A 346 -21.19 -9.99 0.86
CA LYS A 346 -21.60 -11.04 1.80
C LYS A 346 -22.67 -11.93 1.18
N GLU A 347 -23.64 -11.33 0.49
CA GLU A 347 -24.68 -12.03 -0.29
C GLU A 347 -24.05 -12.89 -1.40
N GLU A 348 -23.19 -12.29 -2.22
CA GLU A 348 -22.65 -12.95 -3.42
C GLU A 348 -21.57 -14.01 -3.13
N LEU A 349 -20.75 -13.81 -2.10
CA LEU A 349 -19.64 -14.73 -1.77
C LEU A 349 -20.00 -15.76 -0.70
N GLY A 350 -21.11 -15.58 0.03
CA GLY A 350 -21.54 -16.50 1.09
C GLY A 350 -20.51 -16.69 2.22
N SER A 351 -19.60 -15.73 2.40
CA SER A 351 -18.44 -15.85 3.30
C SER A 351 -18.23 -14.59 4.11
N ASN A 352 -17.53 -14.72 5.23
CA ASN A 352 -17.10 -13.57 6.02
C ASN A 352 -16.10 -12.71 5.23
N ILE A 353 -16.32 -11.41 5.27
CA ILE A 353 -15.42 -10.39 4.73
C ILE A 353 -14.67 -9.78 5.92
N ARG A 354 -13.35 -9.70 5.82
CA ARG A 354 -12.52 -9.09 6.87
C ARG A 354 -12.50 -7.57 6.66
N VAL A 355 -12.95 -6.81 7.66
CA VAL A 355 -12.89 -5.34 7.62
C VAL A 355 -11.62 -4.87 8.35
N GLY A 356 -10.74 -4.17 7.64
CA GLY A 356 -9.52 -3.59 8.21
C GLY A 356 -9.80 -2.24 8.88
N HIS A 357 -9.17 -2.02 10.04
CA HIS A 357 -9.23 -0.81 10.91
C HIS A 357 -10.61 -0.47 11.47
N GLY A 358 -11.66 -0.35 10.65
CA GLY A 358 -13.05 -0.21 11.08
C GLY A 358 -13.37 1.04 11.91
N ILE A 359 -12.48 2.04 11.94
CA ILE A 359 -12.52 3.17 12.90
C ILE A 359 -13.83 3.97 12.76
N ALA A 360 -14.28 4.24 11.53
CA ALA A 360 -15.54 4.97 11.32
C ALA A 360 -16.78 4.15 11.71
N PHE A 361 -16.74 2.82 11.60
CA PHE A 361 -17.85 1.97 12.06
C PHE A 361 -17.98 1.99 13.56
N ASP A 362 -16.87 1.92 14.29
CA ASP A 362 -16.87 2.03 15.76
C ASP A 362 -17.53 3.35 16.21
N LYS A 363 -17.18 4.46 15.56
CA LYS A 363 -17.83 5.76 15.80
C LYS A 363 -19.33 5.72 15.52
N LEU A 364 -19.77 5.19 14.38
CA LEU A 364 -21.19 5.07 14.04
C LEU A 364 -21.97 4.22 15.05
N LEU A 365 -21.39 3.12 15.50
CA LEU A 365 -22.02 2.20 16.45
C LEU A 365 -22.03 2.75 17.88
N SER A 366 -21.04 3.57 18.23
CA SER A 366 -20.93 4.24 19.54
C SER A 366 -21.93 5.40 19.75
N ILE A 367 -22.54 5.92 18.68
CA ILE A 367 -23.55 7.01 18.76
C ILE A 367 -24.78 6.57 19.56
N LYS A 368 -25.01 5.25 19.73
CA LYS A 368 -26.10 4.76 20.59
C LYS A 368 -25.97 5.14 22.07
N ASN A 369 -24.83 5.70 22.49
CA ASN A 369 -24.55 6.12 23.87
C ASN A 369 -24.53 7.65 24.06
N TYR A 370 -25.03 8.43 23.10
CA TYR A 370 -25.16 9.90 23.22
C TYR A 370 -26.60 10.37 23.07
#